data_AF-C3W879-F1
#
_entry.id   AF-C3W879-F1
#
_cell.length_a   1.000
_cell.length_b   1.000
_cell.length_c   1.000
_cell.angle_alpha   90.00
_cell.angle_beta   90.00
_cell.angle_gamma   90.00
#
_symmetry.space_group_name_H-M   'P 1'
#
loop_
_entity.id
_entity.type
_entity.pdbx_description
1 polymer ?
#
loop_
_entity_poly.entity_id
_entity_poly.type
_entity_poly.pdbx_seq_one_letter_code
_entity_poly.pdbx_strand_id
1 'polypeptide(L)' 'WNPTVEQVRFLTDLFRSGLRTPSTDQIQRISSELSFYGHIESKNVYNWFQ' A
#
# COMPACT_ATOMS: atom_id res chain seq x y z
N TRP A 1 7.54 -3.50 8.96
CA TRP A 1 7.69 -3.63 7.49
C TRP A 1 8.72 -2.62 7.05
N ASN A 2 9.66 -3.05 6.21
CA ASN A 2 10.74 -2.21 5.68
C ASN A 2 10.45 -1.97 4.18
N PRO A 3 9.65 -0.95 3.83
CA PRO A 3 9.28 -0.71 2.44
C PRO A 3 10.48 -0.48 1.54
N THR A 4 10.36 -0.88 0.29
CA THR A 4 11.22 -0.33 -0.78
C THR A 4 10.76 1.07 -1.17
N VAL A 5 11.63 1.83 -1.82
CA VAL A 5 11.35 3.20 -2.26
C VAL A 5 10.14 3.23 -3.20
N GLU A 6 10.02 2.21 -4.04
CA GLU A 6 8.94 2.01 -5.00
C GLU A 6 7.60 1.79 -4.29
N GLN A 7 7.58 0.99 -3.21
CA GLN A 7 6.38 0.77 -2.41
C GLN A 7 5.91 2.06 -1.73
N VAL A 8 6.83 2.84 -1.15
CA VAL A 8 6.49 4.14 -0.53
C VAL A 8 5.94 5.11 -1.57
N ARG A 9 6.58 5.20 -2.74
CA ARG A 9 6.16 6.10 -3.81
C ARG A 9 4.74 5.78 -4.28
N PHE A 10 4.44 4.51 -4.54
CA PHE A 10 3.11 4.08 -4.97
C PHE A 10 2.03 4.41 -3.92
N LEU A 11 2.26 4.09 -2.65
CA LEU A 11 1.33 4.41 -1.57
C LEU A 11 1.13 5.92 -1.41
N THR A 12 2.21 6.70 -1.52
CA THR A 12 2.18 8.17 -1.45
C THR A 12 1.38 8.76 -2.59
N ASP A 13 1.50 8.22 -3.81
CA ASP A 13 0.75 8.69 -4.97
C ASP A 13 -0.76 8.40 -4.81
N LEU A 14 -1.13 7.23 -4.28
CA LEU A 14 -2.52 6.92 -3.92
C LEU A 14 -3.07 7.85 -2.84
N PHE A 15 -2.27 8.16 -1.83
CA PHE A 15 -2.66 9.13 -0.81
C PHE A 15 -2.84 10.52 -1.42
N ARG A 16 -1.92 10.97 -2.28
CA ARG A 16 -2.04 12.27 -2.95
C ARG A 16 -3.25 12.35 -3.88
N SER A 17 -3.69 11.24 -4.47
CA SER A 17 -4.91 11.18 -5.28
C SER A 17 -6.21 11.16 -4.47
N GLY A 18 -6.14 11.13 -3.14
CA GLY A 18 -7.30 11.26 -2.24
C GLY A 18 -7.73 9.97 -1.56
N LEU A 19 -7.04 8.84 -1.80
CA LEU A 19 -7.31 7.62 -1.04
C LEU A 19 -6.85 7.82 0.41
N ARG A 20 -7.79 7.73 1.35
CA ARG A 20 -7.53 7.85 2.81
C ARG A 20 -7.86 6.57 3.55
N THR A 21 -8.99 5.95 3.21
CA THR A 21 -9.50 4.76 3.88
C THR A 21 -9.81 3.70 2.84
N PRO A 22 -8.82 2.90 2.42
CA PRO A 22 -9.04 1.84 1.45
C PRO A 22 -9.94 0.73 2.03
N SER A 23 -10.84 0.19 1.21
CA SER A 23 -11.61 -1.01 1.56
C SER A 23 -10.73 -2.25 1.66
N THR A 24 -11.23 -3.34 2.25
CA THR A 24 -10.52 -4.63 2.31
C THR A 24 -10.07 -5.11 0.94
N ASP A 25 -10.90 -4.97 -0.09
CA ASP A 25 -10.56 -5.37 -1.46
C ASP A 25 -9.46 -4.48 -2.05
N GLN A 26 -9.50 -3.17 -1.77
CA GLN A 26 -8.44 -2.25 -2.19
C GLN A 26 -7.13 -2.57 -1.47
N ILE A 27 -7.16 -2.90 -0.18
CA ILE A 27 -5.98 -3.30 0.59
C ILE A 27 -5.35 -4.56 -0.01
N GLN A 28 -6.16 -5.58 -0.33
CA GLN A 28 -5.67 -6.81 -0.97
C GLN A 28 -5.09 -6.55 -2.35
N ARG A 29 -5.74 -5.70 -3.16
CA ARG A 29 -5.25 -5.33 -4.49
C ARG A 29 -3.93 -4.56 -4.40
N ILE A 30 -3.86 -3.56 -3.53
CA ILE A 30 -2.65 -2.76 -3.32
C ILE A 30 -1.52 -3.64 -2.80
N SER A 31 -1.76 -4.54 -1.84
CA SER A 31 -0.71 -5.43 -1.34
C SER A 31 -0.22 -6.39 -2.43
N SER A 32 -1.12 -6.90 -3.28
CA SER A 32 -0.73 -7.73 -4.43
C SER A 32 0.14 -6.96 -5.44
N GLU A 33 -0.21 -5.73 -5.78
CA GLU A 33 0.59 -4.87 -6.68
C GLU A 33 1.95 -4.51 -6.05
N LEU A 34 1.98 -4.23 -4.76
CA LEU A 34 3.20 -3.87 -4.06
C LEU A 34 4.16 -5.05 -3.84
N SER A 35 3.65 -6.28 -3.90
CA SER A 35 4.46 -7.51 -3.74
C SER A 35 5.52 -7.68 -4.83
N PHE A 36 5.30 -7.09 -6.01
CA PHE A 36 6.29 -7.06 -7.10
C PHE A 36 7.55 -6.25 -6.77
N TYR A 37 7.45 -5.29 -5.84
CA TYR A 37 8.55 -4.42 -5.44
C TYR A 37 9.23 -4.85 -4.13
N GLY A 38 8.76 -5.92 -3.50
CA GLY A 38 9.30 -6.42 -2.23
C GLY A 38 8.23 -7.07 -1.35
N HIS A 39 8.68 -7.76 -0.29
CA HIS A 39 7.77 -8.42 0.63
C HIS A 39 6.85 -7.42 1.35
N ILE A 40 5.54 -7.69 1.30
CA ILE A 40 4.50 -6.88 1.93
C ILE A 40 3.29 -7.76 2.25
N GLU A 41 2.58 -7.45 3.34
CA GLU A 41 1.31 -8.06 3.71
C GLU A 41 0.19 -7.00 3.71
N SER A 42 -1.07 -7.45 3.59
CA SER A 42 -2.25 -6.57 3.67
C SER A 42 -2.31 -5.71 4.93
N LYS A 43 -1.81 -6.22 6.07
CA LYS A 43 -1.71 -5.44 7.33
C LYS A 43 -0.78 -4.23 7.21
N ASN A 44 0.24 -4.29 6.34
CA ASN A 44 1.16 -3.19 6.14
C ASN A 44 0.49 -2.05 5.37
N VAL A 45 -0.28 -2.39 4.34
CA VAL A 45 -1.09 -1.41 3.59
C VAL A 45 -2.14 -0.78 4.51
N TYR A 46 -2.87 -1.60 5.27
CA TYR A 46 -3.83 -1.11 6.27
C TYR A 46 -3.18 -0.11 7.24
N ASN A 47 -2.07 -0.50 7.87
CA ASN A 47 -1.36 0.35 8.84
C ASN A 47 -0.77 1.64 8.23
N TRP A 48 -0.46 1.66 6.94
CA TRP A 48 0.09 2.85 6.28
C TRP A 48 -0.99 3.92 6.01
N PHE A 49 -2.24 3.50 5.79
CA PHE A 49 -3.38 4.39 5.54
C PHE A 49 -4.16 4.80 6.80
N GLN A 50 -3.77 4.31 7.99
CA GLN A 50 -4.28 4.75 9.29
C GLN A 50 -3.37 5.84 9.87
#